data_AF-A0A5K8AIU5-F1
#
_entry.id   AF-A0A5K8AIU5-F1
#
_cell.length_a   1.000
_cell.length_b   1.000
_cell.length_c   1.000
_cell.angle_alpha   90.00
_cell.angle_beta   90.00
_cell.angle_gamma   90.00
#
_symmetry.space_group_name_H-M   'P 1'
#
loop_
_entity.id
_entity.type
_entity.pdbx_description
1 polymer ?
#
loop_
_entity_poly.entity_id
_entity_poly.type
_entity_poly.pdbx_seq_one_letter_code
_entity_poly.pdbx_strand_id
1 'polypeptide(L)'
;MFLLSYMIVICVCCICGCSTSLKNISILDESYFFKNPLVSDQNFNDARLLINVISRKNRKFAYEIGKIPELLDGISKDEIIAIKRLVYCYLDNELVFNKIFQEMYAVGLPEDRKYCSTLQAFLWLFIDKNYGEIEGLLYNYSTESLLYKAWVLENNMHYHRWRWRTQQAHALFHSCMDSDLKKKIVNYYEKNKGAVDYIISMAEKVPEKFGHAYIAYDSVLIKHQNRWNDHKIVYDRLNAPELIHFFIYNNYFYEPNEYSTPKNTFYSKYGNSKALAELGRLLLDKSGYKTFFITIKDESTLCCKEHAGTGIFDQNGNYVLVVDMPKGKEISVHNDQNALEKHLRNGNCMPPPKRKFRFALPRNFFQKNI
;
A
#
# COMPACT_ATOMS: atom_id res chain seq x y z
N MET A 1 31.07 4.87 -20.94
CA MET A 1 30.21 4.69 -22.13
C MET A 1 28.92 4.03 -21.65
N PHE A 2 27.98 4.69 -20.98
CA PHE A 2 27.13 5.80 -21.38
C PHE A 2 26.94 6.77 -20.19
N LEU A 3 27.33 8.03 -20.38
CA LEU A 3 26.94 9.17 -19.56
C LEU A 3 26.74 10.31 -20.57
N LEU A 4 25.49 10.57 -20.94
CA LEU A 4 25.09 11.78 -21.67
C LEU A 4 23.63 12.04 -21.27
N SER A 5 23.41 13.05 -20.41
CA SER A 5 23.09 14.43 -20.81
C SER A 5 21.60 14.62 -21.02
N TYR A 6 20.89 15.02 -19.97
CA TYR A 6 19.58 15.66 -20.07
C TYR A 6 19.60 16.97 -19.29
N MET A 7 20.14 18.02 -19.93
CA MET A 7 19.70 19.39 -19.66
C MET A 7 18.53 19.67 -20.61
N ILE A 8 17.31 19.66 -20.08
CA ILE A 8 16.17 20.25 -20.78
C ILE A 8 16.28 21.76 -20.57
N VAL A 9 16.72 22.45 -21.63
CA VAL A 9 16.61 23.89 -21.76
C VAL A 9 15.13 24.24 -21.95
N ILE A 10 14.55 24.94 -20.98
CA ILE A 10 13.24 25.60 -21.15
C ILE A 10 13.48 26.81 -22.07
N CYS A 11 13.26 26.64 -23.37
CA CYS A 11 13.18 27.76 -24.31
C CYS A 11 11.86 28.51 -24.09
N VAL A 12 11.97 29.71 -23.52
CA VAL A 12 10.90 30.72 -23.53
C VAL A 12 10.89 31.35 -24.93
N CYS A 13 9.97 30.92 -25.79
CA CYS A 13 9.67 31.62 -27.03
C CYS A 13 8.67 32.76 -26.75
N CYS A 14 9.18 33.99 -26.69
CA CYS A 14 8.41 35.20 -26.89
C CYS A 14 8.24 35.44 -28.40
N ILE A 15 7.07 35.14 -28.98
CA ILE A 15 6.63 35.72 -30.26
C ILE A 15 5.12 36.03 -30.20
N CYS A 16 4.85 37.32 -30.11
CA CYS A 16 3.78 38.12 -30.71
C CYS A 16 2.43 37.49 -31.07
N GLY A 17 1.37 37.97 -30.40
CA GLY A 17 0.28 38.65 -31.09
C GLY A 17 -0.72 37.80 -31.87
N CYS A 18 -1.59 37.09 -31.15
CA CYS A 18 -2.98 36.92 -31.57
C CYS A 18 -3.86 36.77 -30.32
N SER A 19 -4.71 37.78 -30.09
CA SER A 19 -5.65 37.82 -28.97
C SER A 19 -6.77 36.78 -29.18
N THR A 20 -6.53 35.56 -28.75
CA THR A 20 -7.60 34.63 -28.41
C THR A 20 -7.81 34.71 -26.90
N SER A 21 -9.04 35.02 -26.51
CA SER A 21 -9.42 35.35 -25.16
C SER A 21 -8.96 34.29 -24.15
N LEU A 22 -8.11 34.72 -23.22
CA LEU A 22 -7.71 34.06 -21.97
C LEU A 22 -8.89 33.93 -20.98
N LYS A 23 -10.09 33.59 -21.47
CA LYS A 23 -11.36 33.53 -20.71
C LYS A 23 -11.94 32.13 -20.52
N ASN A 24 -11.15 31.07 -20.72
CA ASN A 24 -11.54 29.70 -20.37
C ASN A 24 -10.50 28.97 -19.49
N ILE A 25 -9.69 29.72 -18.72
CA ILE A 25 -8.89 29.18 -17.60
C ILE A 25 -9.62 29.47 -16.29
N SER A 26 -10.85 28.99 -16.17
CA SER A 26 -11.60 28.96 -14.92
C SER A 26 -12.40 27.67 -14.89
N ILE A 27 -12.56 27.09 -13.70
CA ILE A 27 -13.23 25.82 -13.39
C ILE A 27 -12.27 24.61 -13.31
N LEU A 28 -11.11 24.80 -12.68
CA LEU A 28 -10.86 24.13 -11.41
C LEU A 28 -10.78 25.29 -10.42
N ASP A 29 -11.89 25.56 -9.76
CA ASP A 29 -12.08 26.74 -8.93
C ASP A 29 -10.92 26.84 -7.92
N GLU A 30 -10.38 28.03 -7.64
CA GLU A 30 -9.40 28.18 -6.56
C GLU A 30 -9.99 27.70 -5.22
N SER A 31 -11.33 27.62 -5.12
CA SER A 31 -12.10 27.02 -4.04
C SER A 31 -12.04 25.49 -3.95
N TYR A 32 -11.62 24.78 -5.02
CA TYR A 32 -11.55 23.31 -5.07
C TYR A 32 -10.37 22.74 -4.28
N PHE A 33 -9.39 23.57 -3.96
CA PHE A 33 -8.13 23.15 -3.38
C PHE A 33 -7.88 23.90 -2.06
N PHE A 34 -8.02 23.15 -0.97
CA PHE A 34 -7.48 23.45 0.37
C PHE A 34 -8.07 24.67 1.07
N LYS A 35 -9.07 24.44 1.94
CA LYS A 35 -9.76 25.47 2.73
C LYS A 35 -8.92 26.17 3.81
N ASN A 36 -7.63 25.87 3.97
CA ASN A 36 -6.78 26.50 4.99
C ASN A 36 -5.31 26.66 4.55
N PRO A 37 -4.94 27.74 3.85
CA PRO A 37 -3.55 28.10 3.65
C PRO A 37 -3.09 28.96 4.82
N LEU A 38 -2.82 28.36 5.99
CA LEU A 38 -2.23 29.11 7.11
C LEU A 38 -0.71 29.18 7.07
N VAL A 39 -0.06 28.57 6.07
CA VAL A 39 1.40 28.67 5.92
C VAL A 39 1.76 28.83 4.44
N SER A 40 2.57 29.85 4.14
CA SER A 40 3.27 30.01 2.87
C SER A 40 4.34 28.92 2.71
N ASP A 41 3.91 27.68 2.61
CA ASP A 41 4.80 26.52 2.45
C ASP A 41 5.15 26.36 0.97
N GLN A 42 6.41 26.54 0.64
CA GLN A 42 6.93 26.35 -0.72
C GLN A 42 6.60 24.95 -1.25
N ASN A 43 6.66 23.91 -0.42
CA ASN A 43 6.37 22.54 -0.83
C ASN A 43 4.92 22.38 -1.26
N PHE A 44 4.00 23.08 -0.58
CA PHE A 44 2.59 23.07 -0.90
C PHE A 44 2.31 23.73 -2.26
N ASN A 45 2.92 24.89 -2.52
CA ASN A 45 2.82 25.55 -3.82
C ASN A 45 3.42 24.69 -4.94
N ASP A 46 4.57 24.06 -4.70
CA ASP A 46 5.20 23.15 -5.66
C ASP A 46 4.31 21.94 -5.96
N ALA A 47 3.68 21.34 -4.95
CA ALA A 47 2.73 20.24 -5.15
C ALA A 47 1.53 20.66 -5.98
N ARG A 48 0.97 21.86 -5.73
CA ARG A 48 -0.13 22.42 -6.55
C ARG A 48 0.27 22.59 -8.01
N LEU A 49 1.46 23.14 -8.27
CA LEU A 49 1.96 23.30 -9.64
C LEU A 49 2.12 21.95 -10.34
N LEU A 50 2.67 20.96 -9.64
CA LEU A 50 2.84 19.58 -10.13
C LEU A 50 1.49 18.90 -10.44
N ILE A 51 0.51 19.01 -9.54
CA ILE A 51 -0.85 18.47 -9.75
C ILE A 51 -1.54 19.19 -10.91
N ASN A 52 -1.29 20.48 -11.12
CA ASN A 52 -1.82 21.22 -12.27
C ASN A 52 -1.24 20.74 -13.61
N VAL A 53 -0.01 20.21 -13.62
CA VAL A 53 0.53 19.54 -14.83
C VAL A 53 -0.31 18.31 -15.16
N ILE A 54 -0.65 17.49 -14.16
CA ILE A 54 -1.52 16.32 -14.34
C ILE A 54 -2.92 16.75 -14.79
N SER A 55 -3.49 17.82 -14.21
CA SER A 55 -4.88 18.25 -14.47
C SER A 55 -5.14 18.57 -15.95
N ARG A 56 -4.12 19.06 -16.66
CA ARG A 56 -4.19 19.35 -18.11
C ARG A 56 -4.34 18.11 -18.96
N LYS A 57 -3.96 16.94 -18.45
CA LYS A 57 -3.99 15.64 -19.14
C LYS A 57 -5.12 14.75 -18.61
N ASN A 58 -5.28 14.69 -17.29
CA ASN A 58 -6.29 13.88 -16.62
C ASN A 58 -6.78 14.60 -15.35
N ARG A 59 -7.85 15.37 -15.50
CA ARG A 59 -8.49 16.14 -14.40
C ARG A 59 -8.94 15.23 -13.25
N LYS A 60 -9.47 14.05 -13.57
CA LYS A 60 -9.96 13.08 -12.59
C LYS A 60 -8.82 12.55 -11.71
N PHE A 61 -7.68 12.25 -12.32
CA PHE A 61 -6.49 11.82 -11.58
C PHE A 61 -5.94 12.94 -10.69
N ALA A 62 -5.79 14.16 -11.22
CA ALA A 62 -5.37 15.31 -10.43
C ALA A 62 -6.29 15.58 -9.23
N TYR A 63 -7.61 15.44 -9.44
CA TYR A 63 -8.61 15.59 -8.38
C TYR A 63 -8.45 14.54 -7.28
N GLU A 64 -8.31 13.25 -7.63
CA GLU A 64 -8.11 12.19 -6.63
C GLU A 64 -6.79 12.34 -5.85
N ILE A 65 -5.71 12.76 -6.50
CA ILE A 65 -4.45 13.08 -5.80
C ILE A 65 -4.69 14.17 -4.76
N GLY A 66 -5.40 15.23 -5.14
CA GLY A 66 -5.71 16.36 -4.26
C GLY A 66 -6.47 16.02 -2.98
N LYS A 67 -7.13 14.86 -2.92
CA LYS A 67 -7.88 14.39 -1.74
C LYS A 67 -7.03 13.57 -0.76
N ILE A 68 -5.81 13.20 -1.13
CA ILE A 68 -4.96 12.31 -0.32
C ILE A 68 -4.52 13.01 0.97
N PRO A 69 -4.70 12.40 2.17
CA PRO A 69 -4.37 13.00 3.46
C PRO A 69 -2.97 13.60 3.58
N GLU A 70 -1.95 12.91 3.06
CA GLU A 70 -0.55 13.35 3.07
C GLU A 70 -0.30 14.68 2.33
N LEU A 71 -1.29 15.16 1.56
CA LEU A 71 -1.23 16.45 0.87
C LEU A 71 -2.06 17.54 1.58
N LEU A 72 -2.76 17.19 2.65
CA LEU A 72 -3.71 18.04 3.35
C LEU A 72 -3.22 18.50 4.73
N ASP A 73 -2.28 17.80 5.35
CA ASP A 73 -1.78 18.06 6.72
C ASP A 73 -0.41 18.75 6.77
N GLY A 74 0.11 19.16 5.61
CA GLY A 74 1.41 19.81 5.45
C GLY A 74 2.37 18.90 4.69
N ILE A 75 2.97 19.41 3.61
CA ILE A 75 3.75 18.57 2.68
C ILE A 75 5.22 18.54 3.11
N SER A 76 5.68 17.39 3.57
CA SER A 76 7.08 17.15 3.89
C SER A 76 7.96 17.15 2.64
N LYS A 77 9.28 17.27 2.85
CA LYS A 77 10.28 17.19 1.76
C LYS A 77 10.23 15.85 1.01
N ASP A 78 9.99 14.75 1.72
CA ASP A 78 9.89 13.43 1.08
C ASP A 78 8.59 13.29 0.28
N GLU A 79 7.48 13.87 0.75
CA GLU A 79 6.19 13.87 0.02
C GLU A 79 6.27 14.69 -1.26
N ILE A 80 6.86 15.89 -1.25
CA ILE A 80 7.00 16.67 -2.49
C ILE A 80 7.89 15.96 -3.52
N ILE A 81 8.96 15.28 -3.08
CA ILE A 81 9.79 14.44 -3.94
C ILE A 81 8.96 13.28 -4.50
N ALA A 82 8.13 12.65 -3.69
CA ALA A 82 7.26 11.56 -4.10
C ALA A 82 6.23 12.02 -5.15
N ILE A 83 5.59 13.17 -4.95
CA ILE A 83 4.65 13.76 -5.93
C ILE A 83 5.37 14.07 -7.24
N LYS A 84 6.55 14.68 -7.18
CA LYS A 84 7.34 14.98 -8.39
C LYS A 84 7.65 13.71 -9.17
N ARG A 85 8.02 12.62 -8.50
CA ARG A 85 8.26 11.33 -9.14
C ARG A 85 6.99 10.65 -9.65
N LEU A 86 5.87 10.78 -8.93
CA LEU A 86 4.56 10.32 -9.39
C LEU A 86 4.17 11.03 -10.71
N VAL A 87 4.37 12.36 -10.78
CA VAL A 87 4.11 13.14 -12.00
C VAL A 87 5.00 12.68 -13.14
N TYR A 88 6.31 12.48 -12.94
CA TYR A 88 7.18 11.97 -14.00
C TYR A 88 6.78 10.56 -14.44
N CYS A 89 6.51 9.67 -13.49
CA CYS A 89 6.02 8.32 -13.78
C CYS A 89 4.74 8.36 -14.63
N TYR A 90 3.80 9.25 -14.29
CA TYR A 90 2.58 9.47 -15.06
C TYR A 90 2.86 9.99 -16.47
N LEU A 91 3.71 11.01 -16.62
CA LEU A 91 4.00 11.61 -17.92
C LEU A 91 4.75 10.65 -18.86
N ASP A 92 5.69 9.88 -18.31
CA ASP A 92 6.49 8.92 -19.08
C ASP A 92 5.68 7.68 -19.50
N ASN A 93 4.58 7.38 -18.81
CA ASN A 93 3.77 6.18 -19.00
C ASN A 93 2.28 6.48 -19.15
N GLU A 94 1.90 7.63 -19.73
CA GLU A 94 0.55 8.21 -19.67
C GLU A 94 -0.58 7.20 -19.96
N LEU A 95 -0.45 6.43 -21.04
CA LEU A 95 -1.46 5.45 -21.46
C LEU A 95 -1.61 4.29 -20.44
N VAL A 96 -0.49 3.69 -20.04
CA VAL A 96 -0.47 2.57 -19.09
C VAL A 96 -0.94 3.03 -17.72
N PHE A 97 -0.47 4.19 -17.28
CA PHE A 97 -0.85 4.77 -16.00
C PHE A 97 -2.34 5.11 -15.96
N ASN A 98 -2.90 5.69 -17.03
CA ASN A 98 -4.34 6.00 -17.08
C ASN A 98 -5.19 4.73 -16.91
N LYS A 99 -4.79 3.60 -17.50
CA LYS A 99 -5.46 2.31 -17.30
C LYS A 99 -5.41 1.88 -15.83
N ILE A 100 -4.21 1.86 -15.25
CA ILE A 100 -4.00 1.50 -13.84
C ILE A 100 -4.78 2.43 -12.89
N PHE A 101 -4.81 3.73 -13.18
CA PHE A 101 -5.59 4.68 -12.41
C PHE A 101 -7.09 4.41 -12.50
N GLN A 102 -7.65 4.00 -13.64
CA GLN A 102 -9.07 3.61 -13.67
C GLN A 102 -9.34 2.39 -12.79
N GLU A 103 -8.44 1.41 -12.77
CA GLU A 103 -8.56 0.24 -11.88
C GLU A 103 -8.49 0.65 -10.40
N MET A 104 -7.53 1.51 -10.03
CA MET A 104 -7.47 2.11 -8.69
C MET A 104 -8.73 2.91 -8.35
N TYR A 105 -9.21 3.73 -9.30
CA TYR A 105 -10.37 4.58 -9.10
C TYR A 105 -11.64 3.77 -8.86
N ALA A 106 -11.79 2.62 -9.53
CA ALA A 106 -12.97 1.76 -9.43
C ALA A 106 -13.08 1.01 -8.10
N VAL A 107 -12.02 0.96 -7.28
CA VAL A 107 -12.03 0.34 -5.95
C VAL A 107 -12.85 1.17 -4.96
N GLY A 108 -13.86 0.56 -4.34
CA GLY A 108 -14.77 1.25 -3.42
C GLY A 108 -15.90 2.01 -4.12
N LEU A 109 -16.58 2.89 -3.39
CA LEU A 109 -17.60 3.80 -3.92
C LEU A 109 -16.98 5.18 -4.17
N PRO A 110 -16.66 5.57 -5.43
CA PRO A 110 -15.85 6.77 -5.67
C PRO A 110 -16.48 8.08 -5.20
N GLU A 111 -17.81 8.14 -5.21
CA GLU A 111 -18.59 9.32 -4.80
C GLU A 111 -18.73 9.42 -3.28
N ASP A 112 -18.66 8.30 -2.56
CA ASP A 112 -18.85 8.25 -1.10
C ASP A 112 -17.52 8.24 -0.33
N ARG A 113 -16.44 7.75 -0.95
CA ARG A 113 -15.13 7.68 -0.30
C ARG A 113 -14.48 9.06 -0.18
N LYS A 114 -13.84 9.30 0.97
CA LYS A 114 -13.08 10.56 1.21
C LYS A 114 -11.93 10.73 0.22
N TYR A 115 -11.22 9.65 -0.10
CA TYR A 115 -10.11 9.65 -1.07
C TYR A 115 -9.89 8.25 -1.63
N CYS A 116 -9.20 8.15 -2.77
CA CYS A 116 -8.82 6.89 -3.39
C CYS A 116 -7.68 6.20 -2.62
N SER A 117 -8.02 5.19 -1.80
CA SER A 117 -7.04 4.51 -0.93
C SER A 117 -5.99 3.69 -1.68
N THR A 118 -6.35 3.14 -2.84
CA THR A 118 -5.38 2.47 -3.72
C THR A 118 -4.39 3.48 -4.29
N LEU A 119 -4.85 4.66 -4.70
CA LEU A 119 -3.94 5.72 -5.13
C LEU A 119 -3.04 6.22 -3.98
N GLN A 120 -3.56 6.35 -2.76
CA GLN A 120 -2.74 6.64 -1.58
C GLN A 120 -1.68 5.55 -1.36
N ALA A 121 -2.06 4.27 -1.45
CA ALA A 121 -1.11 3.15 -1.33
C ALA A 121 -0.02 3.20 -2.41
N PHE A 122 -0.37 3.61 -3.63
CA PHE A 122 0.58 3.79 -4.72
C PHE A 122 1.53 4.97 -4.46
N LEU A 123 1.02 6.10 -3.94
CA LEU A 123 1.84 7.24 -3.50
C LEU A 123 2.83 6.84 -2.40
N TRP A 124 2.43 5.98 -1.46
CA TRP A 124 3.32 5.48 -0.42
C TRP A 124 4.53 4.74 -0.97
N LEU A 125 4.41 4.04 -2.11
CA LEU A 125 5.58 3.41 -2.74
C LEU A 125 6.63 4.44 -3.18
N PHE A 126 6.20 5.63 -3.63
CA PHE A 126 7.12 6.74 -3.95
C PHE A 126 7.73 7.34 -2.68
N ILE A 127 6.92 7.60 -1.65
CA ILE A 127 7.36 8.13 -0.35
C ILE A 127 8.38 7.19 0.31
N ASP A 128 8.20 5.88 0.14
CA ASP A 128 9.08 4.85 0.68
C ASP A 128 10.20 4.44 -0.29
N LYS A 129 10.35 5.15 -1.41
CA LYS A 129 11.42 4.99 -2.39
C LYS A 129 11.49 3.56 -2.99
N ASN A 130 10.36 2.88 -3.07
CA ASN A 130 10.21 1.51 -3.57
C ASN A 130 10.02 1.47 -5.10
N TYR A 131 10.94 2.08 -5.85
CA TYR A 131 10.76 2.30 -7.30
C TYR A 131 10.67 1.01 -8.13
N GLY A 132 11.42 -0.04 -7.76
CA GLY A 132 11.32 -1.33 -8.46
C GLY A 132 9.93 -1.98 -8.33
N GLU A 133 9.21 -1.70 -7.24
CA GLU A 133 7.83 -2.17 -7.07
C GLU A 133 6.85 -1.40 -7.95
N ILE A 134 7.09 -0.10 -8.12
CA ILE A 134 6.31 0.76 -9.03
C ILE A 134 6.49 0.27 -10.46
N GLU A 135 7.73 0.01 -10.91
CA GLU A 135 8.00 -0.56 -12.24
C GLU A 135 7.26 -1.88 -12.48
N GLY A 136 7.31 -2.79 -11.49
CA GLY A 136 6.58 -4.06 -11.57
C GLY A 136 5.06 -3.86 -11.66
N LEU A 137 4.50 -2.88 -10.95
CA LEU A 137 3.08 -2.54 -11.01
C LEU A 137 2.68 -1.87 -12.32
N LEU A 138 3.54 -1.05 -12.93
CA LEU A 138 3.28 -0.49 -14.27
C LEU A 138 3.18 -1.59 -15.33
N TYR A 139 3.90 -2.69 -15.16
CA TYR A 139 3.86 -3.82 -16.08
C TYR A 139 2.66 -4.76 -15.83
N ASN A 140 2.39 -5.08 -14.56
CA ASN A 140 1.33 -6.02 -14.18
C ASN A 140 0.65 -5.58 -12.88
N TYR A 141 -0.27 -4.63 -13.02
CA TYR A 141 -1.03 -4.10 -11.90
C TYR A 141 -2.12 -5.08 -11.45
N SER A 142 -2.25 -5.23 -10.14
CA SER A 142 -3.49 -5.65 -9.49
C SER A 142 -3.61 -4.95 -8.14
N THR A 143 -4.84 -4.73 -7.68
CA THR A 143 -5.08 -4.12 -6.36
C THR A 143 -4.41 -4.93 -5.26
N GLU A 144 -4.55 -6.25 -5.24
CA GLU A 144 -3.90 -7.11 -4.25
C GLU A 144 -2.37 -6.98 -4.25
N SER A 145 -1.75 -6.97 -5.44
CA SER A 145 -0.29 -6.81 -5.61
C SER A 145 0.18 -5.46 -5.07
N LEU A 146 -0.56 -4.38 -5.36
CA LEU A 146 -0.29 -3.05 -4.82
C LEU A 146 -0.35 -3.05 -3.28
N LEU A 147 -1.41 -3.61 -2.69
CA LEU A 147 -1.58 -3.63 -1.24
C LEU A 147 -0.47 -4.45 -0.56
N TYR A 148 -0.10 -5.62 -1.09
CA TYR A 148 1.03 -6.39 -0.56
C TYR A 148 2.37 -5.63 -0.61
N LYS A 149 2.56 -4.74 -1.57
CA LYS A 149 3.81 -3.97 -1.72
C LYS A 149 3.83 -2.73 -0.82
N ALA A 150 2.68 -2.10 -0.61
CA ALA A 150 2.55 -0.80 0.06
C ALA A 150 2.12 -0.89 1.53
N TRP A 151 1.28 -1.87 1.90
CA TRP A 151 0.70 -2.00 3.23
C TRP A 151 1.50 -2.99 4.06
N VAL A 152 2.34 -2.47 4.94
CA VAL A 152 3.06 -3.28 5.95
C VAL A 152 2.12 -3.55 7.12
N LEU A 153 1.68 -4.80 7.23
CA LEU A 153 0.72 -5.32 8.22
C LEU A 153 1.32 -6.55 8.92
N GLU A 154 0.74 -7.00 10.02
CA GLU A 154 1.37 -8.01 10.87
C GLU A 154 1.71 -9.33 10.15
N ASN A 155 0.79 -9.86 9.35
CA ASN A 155 0.97 -11.15 8.68
C ASN A 155 1.86 -11.08 7.43
N ASN A 156 2.13 -9.88 6.91
CA ASN A 156 3.03 -9.68 5.77
C ASN A 156 4.34 -8.96 6.14
N MET A 157 4.51 -8.54 7.40
CA MET A 157 5.69 -7.80 7.88
C MET A 157 7.01 -8.54 7.61
N HIS A 158 7.02 -9.88 7.67
CA HIS A 158 8.20 -10.67 7.34
C HIS A 158 8.68 -10.43 5.90
N TYR A 159 7.77 -10.33 4.94
CA TYR A 159 8.10 -10.03 3.54
C TYR A 159 8.77 -8.66 3.42
N HIS A 160 8.20 -7.64 4.06
CA HIS A 160 8.76 -6.29 4.07
C HIS A 160 10.13 -6.22 4.75
N ARG A 161 10.29 -6.91 5.90
CA ARG A 161 11.57 -7.02 6.60
C ARG A 161 12.64 -7.67 5.72
N TRP A 162 12.31 -8.79 5.07
CA TRP A 162 13.22 -9.47 4.17
C TRP A 162 13.62 -8.58 2.99
N ARG A 163 12.65 -7.89 2.36
CA ARG A 163 12.92 -6.97 1.24
C ARG A 163 13.83 -5.83 1.67
N TRP A 164 13.52 -5.19 2.80
CA TRP A 164 14.35 -4.12 3.37
C TRP A 164 15.78 -4.58 3.62
N ARG A 165 15.97 -5.72 4.30
CA ARG A 165 17.31 -6.27 4.58
C ARG A 165 18.08 -6.52 3.29
N THR A 166 17.42 -7.03 2.26
CA THR A 166 18.04 -7.29 0.95
C THR A 166 18.50 -5.99 0.29
N GLN A 167 17.66 -4.94 0.30
CA GLN A 167 18.01 -3.62 -0.25
C GLN A 167 19.16 -2.96 0.54
N GLN A 168 19.12 -3.03 1.87
CA GLN A 168 20.19 -2.50 2.72
C GLN A 168 21.51 -3.23 2.47
N ALA A 169 21.51 -4.56 2.43
CA ALA A 169 22.70 -5.34 2.14
C ALA A 169 23.28 -5.02 0.76
N HIS A 170 22.42 -4.79 -0.24
CA HIS A 170 22.86 -4.37 -1.58
C HIS A 170 23.54 -3.00 -1.54
N ALA A 171 22.92 -2.00 -0.92
CA ALA A 171 23.50 -0.65 -0.78
C ALA A 171 24.83 -0.66 0.00
N LEU A 172 24.90 -1.46 1.08
CA LEU A 172 26.13 -1.66 1.86
C LEU A 172 27.22 -2.32 1.01
N PHE A 173 26.93 -3.42 0.31
CA PHE A 173 27.93 -4.09 -0.52
C PHE A 173 28.51 -3.16 -1.60
N HIS A 174 27.66 -2.39 -2.28
CA HIS A 174 28.11 -1.47 -3.33
C HIS A 174 28.90 -0.28 -2.79
N SER A 175 28.63 0.16 -1.56
CA SER A 175 29.33 1.25 -0.90
C SER A 175 30.54 0.82 -0.06
N CYS A 176 30.84 -0.48 0.02
CA CYS A 176 32.01 -0.99 0.73
C CYS A 176 33.30 -0.45 0.09
N MET A 177 34.05 0.35 0.86
CA MET A 177 35.28 1.04 0.45
C MET A 177 36.53 0.18 0.70
N ASP A 178 36.44 -0.79 1.62
CA ASP A 178 37.53 -1.72 1.93
C ASP A 178 37.50 -2.92 0.95
N SER A 179 38.51 -3.00 0.10
CA SER A 179 38.61 -4.01 -0.96
C SER A 179 38.77 -5.44 -0.43
N ASP A 180 39.46 -5.62 0.70
CA ASP A 180 39.66 -6.93 1.32
C ASP A 180 38.39 -7.42 2.01
N LEU A 181 37.67 -6.54 2.69
CA LEU A 181 36.35 -6.83 3.25
C LEU A 181 35.36 -7.18 2.13
N LYS A 182 35.37 -6.43 1.02
CA LYS A 182 34.52 -6.72 -0.14
C LYS A 182 34.80 -8.10 -0.72
N LYS A 183 36.07 -8.49 -0.87
CA LYS A 183 36.47 -9.86 -1.26
C LYS A 183 35.97 -10.91 -0.27
N LYS A 184 36.08 -10.66 1.04
CA LYS A 184 35.56 -11.57 2.08
C LYS A 184 34.05 -11.77 1.95
N ILE A 185 33.29 -10.71 1.69
CA ILE A 185 31.84 -10.78 1.45
C ILE A 185 31.52 -11.65 0.22
N VAL A 186 32.24 -11.45 -0.90
CA VAL A 186 32.05 -12.26 -2.12
C VAL A 186 32.34 -13.74 -1.85
N ASN A 187 33.49 -14.05 -1.23
CA ASN A 187 33.85 -15.43 -0.90
C ASN A 187 32.84 -16.08 0.06
N TYR A 188 32.30 -15.32 1.03
CA TYR A 188 31.25 -15.81 1.92
C TYR A 188 29.97 -16.15 1.16
N TYR A 189 29.57 -15.29 0.21
CA TYR A 189 28.39 -15.53 -0.62
C TYR A 189 28.51 -16.82 -1.44
N GLU A 190 29.63 -17.00 -2.14
CA GLU A 190 29.88 -18.17 -2.99
C GLU A 190 29.77 -19.49 -2.21
N LYS A 191 30.26 -19.50 -0.96
CA LYS A 191 30.23 -20.68 -0.09
C LYS A 191 28.84 -20.96 0.51
N ASN A 192 28.09 -19.92 0.88
CA ASN A 192 26.89 -20.07 1.72
C ASN A 192 25.55 -19.82 0.99
N LYS A 193 25.58 -19.43 -0.29
CA LYS A 193 24.39 -19.08 -1.09
C LYS A 193 23.48 -18.05 -0.40
N GLY A 194 24.09 -17.12 0.34
CA GLY A 194 23.44 -16.02 1.02
C GLY A 194 24.44 -15.17 1.78
N ALA A 195 24.34 -13.84 1.65
CA ALA A 195 25.27 -12.90 2.28
C ALA A 195 24.59 -11.72 2.97
N VAL A 196 23.25 -11.64 2.94
CA VAL A 196 22.50 -10.49 3.50
C VAL A 196 22.86 -10.24 4.96
N ASP A 197 22.73 -11.27 5.81
CA ASP A 197 23.00 -11.14 7.25
C ASP A 197 24.49 -10.94 7.54
N TYR A 198 25.37 -11.50 6.70
CA TYR A 198 26.81 -11.30 6.82
C TYR A 198 27.21 -9.86 6.50
N ILE A 199 26.70 -9.29 5.39
CA ILE A 199 26.96 -7.90 5.00
C ILE A 199 26.47 -6.94 6.08
N ILE A 200 25.24 -7.13 6.57
CA ILE A 200 24.67 -6.31 7.65
C ILE A 200 25.54 -6.42 8.90
N SER A 201 25.92 -7.63 9.31
CA SER A 201 26.78 -7.83 10.49
C SER A 201 28.16 -7.17 10.33
N MET A 202 28.72 -7.12 9.12
CA MET A 202 29.98 -6.40 8.87
C MET A 202 29.78 -4.89 8.97
N ALA A 203 28.71 -4.35 8.39
CA ALA A 203 28.40 -2.92 8.47
C ALA A 203 28.13 -2.44 9.90
N GLU A 204 27.55 -3.29 10.75
CA GLU A 204 27.37 -2.99 12.17
C GLU A 204 28.70 -3.01 12.95
N LYS A 205 29.63 -3.92 12.61
CA LYS A 205 30.91 -4.07 13.30
C LYS A 205 31.98 -3.07 12.89
N VAL A 206 32.01 -2.71 11.61
CA VAL A 206 33.03 -1.82 11.02
C VAL A 206 32.35 -0.81 10.07
N PRO A 207 31.45 0.04 10.59
CA PRO A 207 30.66 0.98 9.78
C PRO A 207 31.51 1.94 8.95
N GLU A 208 32.69 2.30 9.42
CA GLU A 208 33.64 3.19 8.75
C GLU A 208 34.14 2.65 7.40
N LYS A 209 33.98 1.34 7.14
CA LYS A 209 34.35 0.70 5.87
C LYS A 209 33.28 0.82 4.79
N PHE A 210 32.13 1.39 5.11
CA PHE A 210 30.97 1.51 4.23
C PHE A 210 30.63 3.00 4.01
N GLY A 211 30.48 3.40 2.74
CA GLY A 211 29.99 4.73 2.39
C GLY A 211 28.49 4.92 2.61
N HIS A 212 27.73 3.83 2.74
CA HIS A 212 26.31 3.81 3.09
C HIS A 212 26.14 3.44 4.55
N ALA A 213 25.44 4.28 5.32
CA ALA A 213 25.12 3.96 6.71
C ALA A 213 24.02 2.90 6.78
N TYR A 214 24.22 1.87 7.61
CA TYR A 214 23.17 0.90 7.87
C TYR A 214 22.01 1.54 8.64
N ILE A 215 20.78 1.29 8.18
CA ILE A 215 19.56 1.76 8.82
C ILE A 215 18.76 0.53 9.29
N ALA A 216 18.50 0.45 10.59
CA ALA A 216 17.74 -0.63 11.20
C ALA A 216 16.30 -0.67 10.66
N TYR A 217 15.71 -1.87 10.57
CA TYR A 217 14.35 -2.02 10.06
C TYR A 217 13.31 -1.34 10.97
N ASP A 218 13.55 -1.31 12.28
CA ASP A 218 12.58 -0.81 13.25
C ASP A 218 12.26 0.69 13.05
N SER A 219 13.23 1.49 12.61
CA SER A 219 12.96 2.91 12.29
C SER A 219 12.03 3.08 11.08
N VAL A 220 12.09 2.15 10.12
CA VAL A 220 11.19 2.13 8.97
C VAL A 220 9.82 1.59 9.38
N LEU A 221 9.80 0.58 10.25
CA LEU A 221 8.58 -0.02 10.75
C LEU A 221 7.71 0.99 11.51
N ILE A 222 8.30 1.86 12.34
CA ILE A 222 7.59 2.91 13.06
C ILE A 222 6.81 3.81 12.09
N LYS A 223 7.44 4.22 10.98
CA LYS A 223 6.79 5.02 9.94
C LYS A 223 5.55 4.30 9.37
N HIS A 224 5.66 3.01 9.12
CA HIS A 224 4.53 2.22 8.62
C HIS A 224 3.44 2.02 9.68
N GLN A 225 3.80 1.75 10.92
CA GLN A 225 2.84 1.61 12.03
C GLN A 225 2.03 2.88 12.24
N ASN A 226 2.66 4.06 12.12
CA ASN A 226 1.96 5.34 12.24
C ASN A 226 0.82 5.51 11.22
N ARG A 227 0.90 4.88 10.03
CA ARG A 227 -0.19 4.88 9.05
C ARG A 227 -1.43 4.13 9.55
N TRP A 228 -1.27 3.17 10.47
CA TRP A 228 -2.30 2.21 10.90
C TRP A 228 -2.73 2.33 12.36
N ASN A 229 -2.13 3.25 13.12
CA ASN A 229 -2.36 3.40 14.57
C ASN A 229 -3.61 4.23 14.93
N ASP A 230 -4.03 5.15 14.06
CA ASP A 230 -5.26 5.94 14.27
C ASP A 230 -6.46 5.27 13.60
N HIS A 231 -7.43 4.82 14.41
CA HIS A 231 -8.61 4.12 13.89
C HIS A 231 -9.47 4.99 12.97
N LYS A 232 -9.56 6.31 13.19
CA LYS A 232 -10.38 7.19 12.35
C LYS A 232 -9.78 7.29 10.95
N ILE A 233 -8.47 7.51 10.87
CA ILE A 233 -7.74 7.55 9.60
C ILE A 233 -7.83 6.19 8.91
N VAL A 234 -7.69 5.09 9.66
CA VAL A 234 -7.79 3.75 9.08
C VAL A 234 -9.21 3.46 8.57
N TYR A 235 -10.26 3.87 9.26
CA TYR A 235 -11.63 3.69 8.78
C TYR A 235 -11.87 4.43 7.46
N ASP A 236 -11.37 5.67 7.34
CA ASP A 236 -11.45 6.44 6.10
C ASP A 236 -10.69 5.78 4.94
N ARG A 237 -9.58 5.10 5.24
CA ARG A 237 -8.77 4.36 4.27
C ARG A 237 -9.44 3.04 3.84
N LEU A 238 -10.10 2.34 4.74
CA LEU A 238 -10.72 1.04 4.48
C LEU A 238 -12.11 1.21 3.85
N ASN A 239 -12.15 1.90 2.70
CA ASN A 239 -13.37 2.35 2.03
C ASN A 239 -13.89 1.42 0.91
N ALA A 240 -13.45 0.16 0.90
CA ALA A 240 -13.93 -0.86 -0.04
C ALA A 240 -13.86 -2.27 0.57
N PRO A 241 -14.73 -3.21 0.15
CA PRO A 241 -14.74 -4.60 0.62
C PRO A 241 -13.39 -5.31 0.51
N GLU A 242 -12.73 -5.20 -0.64
CA GLU A 242 -11.42 -5.80 -0.90
C GLU A 242 -10.31 -5.22 -0.01
N LEU A 243 -10.38 -3.93 0.32
CA LEU A 243 -9.44 -3.27 1.23
C LEU A 243 -9.65 -3.76 2.68
N ILE A 244 -10.90 -3.87 3.10
CA ILE A 244 -11.29 -4.37 4.42
C ILE A 244 -10.89 -5.82 4.59
N HIS A 245 -11.20 -6.68 3.60
CA HIS A 245 -10.81 -8.07 3.57
C HIS A 245 -9.29 -8.22 3.69
N PHE A 246 -8.55 -7.51 2.81
CA PHE A 246 -7.08 -7.55 2.82
C PHE A 246 -6.51 -7.12 4.17
N PHE A 247 -7.02 -6.02 4.73
CA PHE A 247 -6.57 -5.50 6.02
C PHE A 247 -6.84 -6.47 7.17
N ILE A 248 -8.06 -7.01 7.28
CA ILE A 248 -8.41 -7.94 8.36
C ILE A 248 -7.56 -9.21 8.25
N TYR A 249 -7.49 -9.80 7.05
CA TYR A 249 -6.74 -11.02 6.82
C TYR A 249 -5.24 -10.87 7.09
N ASN A 250 -4.65 -9.72 6.75
CA ASN A 250 -3.22 -9.49 6.89
C ASN A 250 -2.79 -8.81 8.20
N ASN A 251 -3.73 -8.37 9.05
CA ASN A 251 -3.41 -7.58 10.24
C ASN A 251 -3.97 -8.14 11.55
N TYR A 252 -4.78 -9.20 11.49
CA TYR A 252 -5.41 -9.77 12.68
C TYR A 252 -5.10 -11.26 12.81
N PHE A 253 -5.15 -11.74 14.06
CA PHE A 253 -5.01 -13.14 14.41
C PHE A 253 -6.31 -13.66 15.01
N TYR A 254 -6.66 -14.89 14.65
CA TYR A 254 -7.78 -15.59 15.26
C TYR A 254 -7.40 -16.04 16.67
N GLU A 255 -8.24 -15.71 17.64
CA GLU A 255 -8.12 -16.20 19.02
C GLU A 255 -9.52 -16.47 19.58
N PRO A 256 -9.76 -17.64 20.22
CA PRO A 256 -11.11 -18.08 20.57
C PRO A 256 -11.74 -17.38 21.79
N ASN A 257 -11.03 -16.44 22.43
CA ASN A 257 -11.50 -15.73 23.62
C ASN A 257 -12.72 -14.84 23.34
N GLU A 258 -13.37 -14.37 24.39
CA GLU A 258 -14.43 -13.36 24.27
C GLU A 258 -13.84 -11.97 24.01
N TYR A 259 -14.46 -11.24 23.08
CA TYR A 259 -14.09 -9.87 22.73
C TYR A 259 -15.30 -8.96 22.84
N SER A 260 -15.09 -7.78 23.38
CA SER A 260 -16.19 -6.92 23.84
C SER A 260 -16.70 -5.93 22.78
N THR A 261 -15.85 -5.36 21.93
CA THR A 261 -16.28 -4.35 20.94
C THR A 261 -15.40 -4.35 19.69
N PRO A 262 -15.91 -3.91 18.52
CA PRO A 262 -15.10 -3.68 17.31
C PRO A 262 -13.88 -2.80 17.54
N LYS A 263 -14.00 -1.77 18.40
CA LYS A 263 -12.89 -0.88 18.74
C LYS A 263 -11.79 -1.61 19.51
N ASN A 264 -12.17 -2.46 20.46
CA ASN A 264 -11.20 -3.27 21.20
C ASN A 264 -10.53 -4.30 20.28
N THR A 265 -11.30 -4.96 19.40
CA THR A 265 -10.75 -5.83 18.36
C THR A 265 -9.74 -5.09 17.49
N PHE A 266 -10.06 -3.86 17.05
CA PHE A 266 -9.17 -3.04 16.23
C PHE A 266 -7.80 -2.81 16.88
N TYR A 267 -7.77 -2.54 18.19
CA TYR A 267 -6.53 -2.25 18.91
C TYR A 267 -5.79 -3.51 19.34
N SER A 268 -6.49 -4.57 19.74
CA SER A 268 -5.85 -5.83 20.14
C SER A 268 -5.17 -6.50 18.97
N LYS A 269 -5.71 -6.39 17.75
CA LYS A 269 -5.32 -7.21 16.58
C LYS A 269 -5.62 -8.71 16.74
N TYR A 270 -6.45 -9.05 17.72
CA TYR A 270 -6.93 -10.41 17.98
C TYR A 270 -8.45 -10.41 18.03
N GLY A 271 -9.07 -11.49 17.54
CA GLY A 271 -10.51 -11.66 17.59
C GLY A 271 -10.95 -13.08 17.25
N ASN A 272 -12.05 -13.53 17.83
CA ASN A 272 -12.77 -14.70 17.33
C ASN A 272 -13.55 -14.34 16.05
N SER A 273 -14.23 -15.30 15.44
CA SER A 273 -14.96 -15.11 14.17
C SER A 273 -16.01 -14.00 14.28
N LYS A 274 -16.74 -13.96 15.39
CA LYS A 274 -17.73 -12.92 15.71
C LYS A 274 -17.10 -11.54 15.82
N ALA A 275 -16.04 -11.39 16.59
CA ALA A 275 -15.38 -10.12 16.84
C ALA A 275 -14.79 -9.50 15.56
N LEU A 276 -14.18 -10.33 14.71
CA LEU A 276 -13.64 -9.91 13.41
C LEU A 276 -14.75 -9.59 12.42
N ALA A 277 -15.83 -10.37 12.40
CA ALA A 277 -17.00 -10.06 11.57
C ALA A 277 -17.69 -8.75 11.99
N GLU A 278 -17.80 -8.47 13.29
CA GLU A 278 -18.36 -7.21 13.80
C GLU A 278 -17.49 -6.01 13.45
N LEU A 279 -16.15 -6.16 13.51
CA LEU A 279 -15.22 -5.13 13.02
C LEU A 279 -15.38 -4.93 11.50
N GLY A 280 -15.43 -6.01 10.73
CA GLY A 280 -15.69 -5.94 9.29
C GLY A 280 -16.97 -5.18 8.96
N ARG A 281 -18.05 -5.46 9.70
CA ARG A 281 -19.34 -4.81 9.49
C ARG A 281 -19.25 -3.31 9.77
N LEU A 282 -18.64 -2.93 10.88
CA LEU A 282 -18.42 -1.52 11.23
C LEU A 282 -17.67 -0.79 10.11
N LEU A 283 -16.62 -1.40 9.54
CA LEU A 283 -15.83 -0.79 8.47
C LEU A 283 -16.64 -0.65 7.17
N LEU A 284 -17.41 -1.67 6.80
CA LEU A 284 -18.29 -1.65 5.63
C LEU A 284 -19.41 -0.60 5.77
N ASP A 285 -20.07 -0.55 6.93
CA ASP A 285 -21.11 0.45 7.24
C ASP A 285 -20.54 1.88 7.14
N LYS A 286 -19.34 2.11 7.70
CA LYS A 286 -18.66 3.42 7.63
C LYS A 286 -18.28 3.82 6.21
N SER A 287 -18.15 2.85 5.31
CA SER A 287 -17.82 3.05 3.91
C SER A 287 -19.05 3.21 3.01
N GLY A 288 -20.24 3.28 3.59
CA GLY A 288 -21.50 3.52 2.87
C GLY A 288 -22.18 2.26 2.33
N TYR A 289 -21.67 1.06 2.61
CA TYR A 289 -22.27 -0.17 2.12
C TYR A 289 -23.45 -0.62 2.98
N LYS A 290 -24.45 -1.20 2.34
CA LYS A 290 -25.49 -1.98 3.02
C LYS A 290 -24.92 -3.34 3.42
N THR A 291 -24.86 -3.61 4.72
CA THR A 291 -24.21 -4.81 5.25
C THR A 291 -25.18 -5.89 5.70
N PHE A 292 -24.67 -7.11 5.83
CA PHE A 292 -25.29 -8.19 6.59
C PHE A 292 -24.33 -8.76 7.63
N PHE A 293 -24.89 -9.42 8.65
CA PHE A 293 -24.15 -10.16 9.64
C PHE A 293 -24.83 -11.51 9.85
N ILE A 294 -24.07 -12.59 9.88
CA ILE A 294 -24.62 -13.92 10.04
C ILE A 294 -23.77 -14.74 11.00
N THR A 295 -24.44 -15.54 11.81
CA THR A 295 -23.84 -16.45 12.77
C THR A 295 -24.46 -17.82 12.58
N ILE A 296 -23.61 -18.83 12.42
CA ILE A 296 -24.01 -20.21 12.27
C ILE A 296 -23.48 -21.03 13.43
N LYS A 297 -24.39 -21.76 14.06
CA LYS A 297 -24.04 -22.78 15.06
C LYS A 297 -23.93 -24.12 14.36
N ASP A 298 -22.79 -24.77 14.56
CA ASP A 298 -22.53 -26.11 14.06
C ASP A 298 -21.79 -26.92 15.11
N GLU A 299 -22.58 -27.67 15.88
CA GLU A 299 -22.10 -28.55 16.95
C GLU A 299 -21.24 -29.71 16.43
N SER A 300 -21.31 -30.01 15.13
CA SER A 300 -20.52 -31.08 14.51
C SER A 300 -19.06 -30.69 14.25
N THR A 301 -18.74 -29.39 14.29
CA THR A 301 -17.37 -28.93 14.01
C THR A 301 -16.53 -28.90 15.27
N LEU A 302 -15.36 -29.56 15.25
CA LEU A 302 -14.43 -29.64 16.38
C LEU A 302 -13.77 -28.30 16.74
N CYS A 303 -13.86 -27.31 15.84
CA CYS A 303 -13.01 -26.13 15.84
C CYS A 303 -13.72 -24.83 16.25
N CYS A 304 -15.02 -24.72 15.99
CA CYS A 304 -15.82 -23.57 16.40
C CYS A 304 -17.30 -23.96 16.42
N LYS A 305 -17.86 -24.14 17.62
CA LYS A 305 -19.30 -24.42 17.79
C LYS A 305 -20.18 -23.31 17.18
N GLU A 306 -19.62 -22.12 17.04
CA GLU A 306 -20.24 -20.94 16.45
C GLU A 306 -19.24 -20.27 15.49
N HIS A 307 -19.71 -19.92 14.29
CA HIS A 307 -18.92 -19.22 13.29
C HIS A 307 -19.72 -18.03 12.74
N ALA A 308 -19.07 -16.87 12.65
CA ALA A 308 -19.71 -15.66 12.17
C ALA A 308 -18.99 -15.09 10.94
N GLY A 309 -19.77 -14.44 10.08
CA GLY A 309 -19.29 -13.74 8.90
C GLY A 309 -20.08 -12.47 8.64
N THR A 310 -19.49 -11.55 7.89
CA THR A 310 -20.15 -10.31 7.45
C THR A 310 -19.82 -10.00 6.00
N GLY A 311 -20.67 -9.21 5.37
CA GLY A 311 -20.50 -8.82 4.00
C GLY A 311 -21.46 -7.74 3.57
N ILE A 312 -21.62 -7.60 2.26
CA ILE A 312 -22.50 -6.62 1.62
C ILE A 312 -23.47 -7.30 0.67
N PHE A 313 -24.47 -6.56 0.23
CA PHE A 313 -25.31 -6.98 -0.89
C PHE A 313 -24.80 -6.37 -2.19
N ASP A 314 -24.69 -7.17 -3.25
CA ASP A 314 -24.45 -6.64 -4.59
C ASP A 314 -25.73 -6.03 -5.20
N GLN A 315 -25.63 -5.51 -6.42
CA GLN A 315 -26.75 -4.87 -7.12
C GLN A 315 -27.92 -5.83 -7.43
N ASN A 316 -27.65 -7.14 -7.48
CA ASN A 316 -28.65 -8.18 -7.72
C ASN A 316 -29.25 -8.72 -6.41
N GLY A 317 -28.81 -8.22 -5.26
CA GLY A 317 -29.21 -8.73 -3.95
C GLY A 317 -28.46 -9.99 -3.51
N ASN A 318 -27.40 -10.40 -4.22
CA ASN A 318 -26.56 -11.51 -3.80
C ASN A 318 -25.74 -11.12 -2.55
N TYR A 319 -25.41 -12.10 -1.73
CA TYR A 319 -24.58 -11.95 -0.55
C TYR A 319 -23.10 -12.01 -0.94
N VAL A 320 -22.38 -10.90 -0.81
CA VAL A 320 -20.93 -10.86 -0.96
C VAL A 320 -20.30 -10.95 0.42
N LEU A 321 -19.82 -12.14 0.79
CA LEU A 321 -19.16 -12.41 2.07
C LEU A 321 -17.73 -11.84 2.04
N VAL A 322 -17.47 -10.84 2.87
CA VAL A 322 -16.21 -10.07 2.88
C VAL A 322 -15.28 -10.53 4.00
N VAL A 323 -15.82 -10.72 5.19
CA VAL A 323 -15.07 -11.18 6.37
C VAL A 323 -15.61 -12.51 6.83
N ASP A 324 -14.76 -13.52 6.72
CA ASP A 324 -14.99 -14.88 7.14
C ASP A 324 -13.67 -15.41 7.71
N MET A 325 -13.36 -15.11 8.98
CA MET A 325 -12.14 -15.62 9.62
C MET A 325 -12.48 -16.64 10.70
N PRO A 326 -11.77 -17.78 10.78
CA PRO A 326 -10.51 -18.07 10.10
C PRO A 326 -10.65 -18.81 8.75
N LYS A 327 -11.89 -19.08 8.30
CA LYS A 327 -12.17 -20.04 7.20
C LYS A 327 -11.95 -19.45 5.80
N GLY A 328 -12.38 -18.22 5.58
CA GLY A 328 -12.33 -17.49 4.31
C GLY A 328 -10.98 -16.84 4.06
N LYS A 329 -10.38 -17.21 2.92
CA LYS A 329 -9.14 -16.59 2.40
C LYS A 329 -9.39 -15.56 1.31
N GLU A 330 -10.63 -15.50 0.84
CA GLU A 330 -11.06 -14.73 -0.32
C GLU A 330 -12.50 -14.25 -0.09
N ILE A 331 -12.88 -13.18 -0.78
CA ILE A 331 -14.27 -12.71 -0.84
C ILE A 331 -15.08 -13.72 -1.67
N SER A 332 -16.27 -14.09 -1.21
CA SER A 332 -17.15 -15.02 -1.92
C SER A 332 -18.54 -14.43 -2.15
N VAL A 333 -19.20 -14.87 -3.22
CA VAL A 333 -20.54 -14.39 -3.61
C VAL A 333 -21.51 -15.56 -3.56
N HIS A 334 -22.67 -15.34 -2.95
CA HIS A 334 -23.72 -16.35 -2.75
C HIS A 334 -25.07 -15.77 -3.19
N ASN A 335 -25.79 -16.53 -4.00
CA ASN A 335 -27.06 -16.12 -4.60
C ASN A 335 -28.22 -16.00 -3.59
N ASP A 336 -28.13 -16.73 -2.48
CA ASP A 336 -29.13 -16.72 -1.42
C ASP A 336 -28.53 -17.01 -0.04
N GLN A 337 -29.34 -16.85 1.01
CA GLN A 337 -28.91 -17.08 2.38
C GLN A 337 -28.53 -18.54 2.64
N ASN A 338 -29.23 -19.52 2.06
CA ASN A 338 -28.94 -20.93 2.28
C ASN A 338 -27.57 -21.32 1.73
N ALA A 339 -27.20 -20.80 0.55
CA ALA A 339 -25.87 -20.99 -0.04
C ALA A 339 -24.77 -20.40 0.86
N LEU A 340 -24.98 -19.18 1.36
CA LEU A 340 -24.07 -18.53 2.31
C LEU A 340 -23.91 -19.34 3.61
N GLU A 341 -25.01 -19.80 4.21
CA GLU A 341 -24.98 -20.60 5.43
C GLU A 341 -24.22 -21.92 5.22
N LYS A 342 -24.47 -22.59 4.09
CA LYS A 342 -23.76 -23.81 3.69
C LYS A 342 -22.26 -23.56 3.55
N HIS A 343 -21.85 -22.43 2.96
CA HIS A 343 -20.45 -22.04 2.87
C HIS A 343 -19.80 -21.90 4.25
N LEU A 344 -20.45 -21.15 5.15
CA LEU A 344 -19.94 -20.90 6.51
C LEU A 344 -19.84 -22.17 7.37
N ARG A 345 -20.72 -23.15 7.18
CA ARG A 345 -20.61 -24.48 7.83
C ARG A 345 -19.36 -25.22 7.37
N ASN A 346 -19.17 -25.31 6.05
CA ASN A 346 -18.17 -26.18 5.43
C ASN A 346 -16.72 -25.66 5.45
N GLY A 347 -16.46 -24.40 5.83
CA GLY A 347 -15.10 -23.88 5.78
C GLY A 347 -14.15 -24.53 6.80
N ASN A 348 -12.90 -24.77 6.37
CA ASN A 348 -11.86 -25.41 7.18
C ASN A 348 -11.41 -24.48 8.31
N CYS A 349 -11.62 -24.89 9.57
CA CYS A 349 -11.13 -24.12 10.72
C CYS A 349 -9.68 -24.38 11.08
N MET A 350 -8.93 -25.13 10.28
CA MET A 350 -7.52 -25.33 10.60
C MET A 350 -6.83 -23.97 10.49
N PRO A 351 -6.15 -23.50 11.55
CA PRO A 351 -5.33 -22.30 11.43
C PRO A 351 -4.40 -22.50 10.23
N PRO A 352 -4.22 -21.48 9.37
CA PRO A 352 -3.34 -21.63 8.23
C PRO A 352 -1.99 -22.16 8.75
N PRO A 353 -1.42 -23.21 8.13
CA PRO A 353 -0.12 -23.70 8.54
C PRO A 353 0.82 -22.50 8.56
N LYS A 354 1.57 -22.31 9.67
CA LYS A 354 2.61 -21.28 9.78
C LYS A 354 3.39 -21.30 8.48
N ARG A 355 3.21 -20.30 7.61
CA ARG A 355 3.81 -20.29 6.28
C ARG A 355 5.33 -20.36 6.50
N LYS A 356 5.94 -21.54 6.30
CA LYS A 356 7.39 -21.72 6.30
C LYS A 356 7.89 -21.13 4.99
N PHE A 357 7.99 -19.81 4.94
CA PHE A 357 8.53 -19.09 3.81
C PHE A 357 10.03 -19.38 3.69
N ARG A 358 10.39 -20.37 2.87
CA ARG A 358 11.76 -20.51 2.36
C ARG A 358 11.84 -19.73 1.05
N PHE A 359 12.18 -18.45 1.14
CA PHE A 359 12.46 -17.66 -0.07
C PHE A 359 13.92 -17.89 -0.50
N ALA A 360 14.10 -18.38 -1.73
CA ALA A 360 15.40 -18.38 -2.38
C ALA A 360 15.75 -16.93 -2.78
N LEU A 361 16.98 -16.50 -2.53
CA LEU A 361 17.47 -15.19 -3.00
C LEU A 361 17.40 -15.12 -4.54
N PRO A 362 17.10 -13.96 -5.13
CA PRO A 362 17.19 -13.77 -6.58
C PRO A 362 18.63 -14.05 -7.06
N ARG A 363 18.79 -14.89 -8.09
CA ARG A 363 20.10 -15.31 -8.64
C ARG A 363 20.97 -14.15 -9.16
N ASN A 364 20.40 -12.96 -9.34
CA ASN A 364 21.04 -11.83 -10.01
C ASN A 364 21.78 -10.87 -9.06
N PHE A 365 21.86 -11.17 -7.76
CA PHE A 365 22.44 -10.26 -6.74
C PHE A 365 23.93 -9.92 -6.94
N PHE A 366 24.67 -10.72 -7.74
CA PHE A 366 26.11 -10.54 -7.95
C PHE A 366 26.51 -10.37 -9.43
N GLN A 367 25.55 -10.28 -10.34
CA GLN A 367 25.85 -10.07 -11.76
C GLN A 367 25.59 -8.62 -12.17
N LYS A 368 26.64 -7.77 -12.05
CA LYS A 368 27.17 -6.91 -13.13
C LYS A 368 28.28 -5.99 -12.61
N ASN A 369 29.50 -6.30 -13.06
CA ASN A 369 30.67 -5.44 -13.36
C ASN A 369 31.95 -6.26 -13.12
N ILE A 370 32.24 -7.15 -14.06
CA ILE A 370 33.60 -7.42 -14.54
C ILE A 370 33.69 -6.73 -15.89
#